data_AF-A0A183D8M8-F1
#
_entry.id   AF-A0A183D8M8-F1
#
_cell.length_a   1.000
_cell.length_b   1.000
_cell.length_c   1.000
_cell.angle_alpha   90.00
_cell.angle_beta   90.00
_cell.angle_gamma   90.00
#
_symmetry.space_group_name_H-M   'P 1'
#
loop_
_entity.id
_entity.type
_entity.pdbx_description
1 polymer ?
#
loop_
_entity_poly.entity_id
_entity_poly.type
_entity_poly.pdbx_seq_one_letter_code
_entity_poly.pdbx_strand_id
1 'polypeptide(L)'
;LRHVADQLGYDSEEQLEDLYERTAWHFDRKLKKKAAAFDVFKKAITDPSVLDECDIAAEVREKLLEDIRKKLTPQAVKIRADIEVSCFSYDGIGAVKEALIKGQKCSTSEMPIKVF
;
A
#
# COMPACT_ATOMS: atom_id res chain seq x y z
N LEU A 1 9.48 7.38 9.22
CA LEU A 1 10.04 8.22 10.31
C LEU A 1 11.46 8.66 10.00
N ARG A 2 12.48 7.79 9.95
CA ARG A 2 13.85 8.21 9.55
C ARG A 2 13.94 8.90 8.18
N HIS A 3 13.22 8.40 7.18
CA HIS A 3 13.16 9.04 5.85
C HIS A 3 12.45 10.41 5.89
N VAL A 4 11.47 10.60 6.77
CA VAL A 4 10.74 11.87 6.92
C VAL A 4 11.63 12.89 7.63
N ALA A 5 12.42 12.45 8.61
CA ALA A 5 13.39 13.29 9.30
C ALA A 5 14.51 13.78 8.37
N ASP A 6 15.02 12.90 7.51
CA ASP A 6 15.99 13.25 6.46
C ASP A 6 15.41 14.28 5.46
N GLN A 7 14.16 14.09 5.03
CA GLN A 7 13.42 15.02 4.17
C GLN A 7 13.13 16.39 4.82
N LEU A 8 13.24 16.50 6.14
CA LEU A 8 13.03 17.73 6.91
C LEU A 8 14.34 18.38 7.36
N GLY A 9 15.50 17.75 7.10
CA GLY A 9 16.80 18.25 7.52
C GLY A 9 17.05 18.13 9.03
N TYR A 10 16.43 17.15 9.69
CA TYR A 10 16.74 16.83 11.08
C TYR A 10 17.99 15.94 11.13
N ASP A 11 19.16 16.56 11.30
CA ASP A 11 20.45 15.87 11.44
C ASP A 11 20.76 15.42 12.88
N SER A 12 20.05 15.94 13.88
CA SER A 12 20.30 15.62 15.30
C SER A 12 19.48 14.44 15.79
N GLU A 13 20.15 13.49 16.46
CA GLU A 13 19.53 12.29 17.05
C GLU A 13 18.41 12.64 18.06
N GLU A 14 18.56 13.75 18.80
CA GLU A 14 17.54 14.24 19.74
C GLU A 14 16.22 14.64 19.06
N GLN A 15 16.28 15.24 17.87
CA GLN A 15 15.08 15.64 17.12
C GLN A 15 14.37 14.42 16.51
N LEU A 16 15.15 13.41 16.12
CA LEU A 16 14.61 12.14 15.67
C LEU A 16 13.88 11.44 16.83
N GLU A 17 14.50 11.39 18.01
CA GLU A 17 13.97 10.72 19.19
C GLU A 17 12.68 11.38 19.70
N ASP A 18 12.61 12.72 19.75
CA ASP A 18 11.38 13.47 20.06
C ASP A 18 10.24 13.12 19.07
N LEU A 19 10.56 13.07 17.78
CA LEU A 19 9.57 12.69 16.76
C LEU A 19 9.06 11.26 16.97
N TYR A 20 9.94 10.32 17.31
CA TYR A 20 9.55 8.94 17.63
C TYR A 20 8.71 8.85 18.90
N GLU A 21 9.03 9.63 19.93
CA GLU A 21 8.30 9.66 21.20
C GLU A 21 6.88 10.20 21.01
N ARG A 22 6.74 11.29 20.25
CA ARG A 22 5.45 11.96 19.97
C ARG A 22 4.56 11.20 19.00
N THR A 23 5.14 10.38 18.10
CA THR A 23 4.39 9.55 17.15
C THR A 23 4.30 8.10 17.59
N ALA A 24 5.34 7.31 17.29
CA ALA A 24 5.33 5.86 17.37
C ALA A 24 5.14 5.37 18.80
N TRP A 25 5.85 5.95 19.77
CA TRP A 25 5.72 5.54 21.16
C TRP A 25 4.41 6.02 21.79
N HIS A 26 3.89 7.18 21.38
CA HIS A 26 2.55 7.61 21.78
C HIS A 26 1.49 6.55 21.42
N PHE A 27 1.50 6.08 20.17
CA PHE A 27 0.58 5.04 19.72
C PHE A 27 0.83 3.67 20.36
N ASP A 28 2.09 3.28 20.57
CA ASP A 28 2.43 2.02 21.25
C ASP A 28 1.94 2.01 22.71
N ARG A 29 2.11 3.13 23.43
CA ARG A 29 1.60 3.32 24.80
C ARG A 29 0.08 3.37 24.85
N LYS A 30 -0.55 4.09 23.91
CA LYS A 30 -2.02 4.23 23.85
C LYS A 30 -2.71 2.89 23.61
N LEU A 31 -2.17 2.07 22.71
CA LEU A 31 -2.76 0.79 22.31
C LEU A 31 -2.22 -0.40 23.11
N LYS A 32 -1.26 -0.18 24.03
CA LYS A 32 -0.62 -1.19 24.89
C LYS A 32 -0.23 -2.48 24.15
N LYS A 33 0.15 -2.35 22.88
CA LYS A 33 0.51 -3.45 21.99
C LYS A 33 1.79 -3.05 21.27
N LYS A 34 2.82 -3.89 21.38
CA LYS A 34 4.03 -3.76 20.58
C LYS A 34 3.67 -3.75 19.10
N ALA A 35 4.18 -2.77 18.36
CA ALA A 35 3.91 -2.54 16.94
C ALA A 35 2.51 -2.00 16.60
N ALA A 36 1.73 -1.55 17.58
CA ALA A 36 0.44 -0.92 17.30
C ALA A 36 0.56 0.36 16.45
N ALA A 37 1.70 1.06 16.54
CA ALA A 37 2.00 2.19 15.67
C ALA A 37 1.89 1.84 14.19
N PHE A 38 2.27 0.62 13.78
CA PHE A 38 2.20 0.18 12.39
C PHE A 38 0.75 0.04 11.91
N ASP A 39 -0.13 -0.57 12.72
CA ASP A 39 -1.56 -0.67 12.43
C ASP A 39 -2.23 0.71 12.37
N VAL A 40 -1.83 1.63 13.26
CA VAL A 40 -2.32 3.02 13.21
C VAL A 40 -1.87 3.72 11.93
N PHE A 41 -0.61 3.58 11.51
CA PHE A 41 -0.14 4.14 10.25
C PHE A 41 -0.86 3.54 9.04
N LYS A 42 -1.20 2.25 9.07
CA LYS A 42 -2.03 1.63 8.03
C LYS A 42 -3.44 2.22 8.00
N LYS A 43 -4.04 2.43 9.18
CA LYS A 43 -5.34 3.09 9.31
C LYS A 43 -5.30 4.55 8.86
N ALA A 44 -4.19 5.24 9.09
CA ALA A 44 -3.95 6.64 8.69
C ALA A 44 -4.05 6.87 7.17
N ILE A 45 -3.84 5.83 6.35
CA ILE A 45 -4.01 5.90 4.90
C ILE A 45 -5.48 6.09 4.54
N THR A 46 -6.36 5.41 5.26
CA THR A 46 -7.82 5.44 5.03
C THR A 46 -8.47 6.60 5.80
N ASP A 47 -7.99 6.86 7.02
CA ASP A 47 -8.52 7.88 7.92
C ASP A 47 -7.39 8.76 8.48
N PRO A 48 -7.15 9.94 7.92
CA PRO A 48 -6.04 10.82 8.31
C PRO A 48 -6.23 11.50 9.69
N SER A 49 -7.40 11.34 10.31
CA SER A 49 -7.72 11.90 11.63
C SER A 49 -7.06 11.17 12.78
N VAL A 50 -6.57 9.93 12.58
CA VAL A 50 -5.80 9.21 13.62
C VAL A 50 -4.45 9.85 13.93
N LEU A 51 -3.94 10.72 13.05
CA LEU A 51 -2.70 11.47 13.26
C LEU A 51 -2.94 12.87 13.86
N ASP A 52 -4.20 13.29 14.00
CA ASP A 52 -4.56 14.62 14.55
C ASP A 52 -4.32 14.69 16.07
N GLU A 53 -4.29 13.55 16.75
CA GLU A 53 -3.92 13.45 18.17
C GLU A 53 -2.43 13.66 18.44
N CYS A 54 -1.59 13.54 17.42
CA CYS A 54 -0.17 13.86 17.52
C CYS A 54 0.02 15.35 17.24
N ASP A 55 0.45 16.09 18.26
CA ASP A 55 0.67 17.55 18.25
C ASP A 55 1.88 17.98 17.37
N ILE A 56 2.02 17.45 16.17
CA ILE A 56 3.20 17.64 15.33
C ILE A 56 2.93 18.79 14.35
N ALA A 57 3.98 19.54 14.01
CA ALA A 57 3.91 20.57 12.97
C ALA A 57 3.27 20.04 11.67
N ALA A 58 2.37 20.84 11.10
CA ALA A 58 1.56 20.46 9.94
C ALA A 58 2.40 20.00 8.74
N GLU A 59 3.58 20.62 8.53
CA GLU A 59 4.52 20.25 7.46
C GLU A 59 5.06 18.82 7.62
N VAL A 60 5.36 18.42 8.85
CA VAL A 60 5.86 17.07 9.16
C VAL A 60 4.75 16.04 8.97
N ARG A 61 3.52 16.39 9.36
CA ARG A 61 2.35 15.54 9.19
C ARG A 61 2.08 15.24 7.72
N GLU A 62 2.14 16.25 6.85
CA GLU A 62 1.90 16.06 5.42
C GLU A 62 2.97 15.15 4.79
N LYS A 63 4.26 15.42 5.05
CA LYS A 63 5.36 14.57 4.56
C LYS A 63 5.28 13.14 5.10
N LEU A 64 4.92 12.98 6.37
CA LEU A 64 4.73 11.66 6.97
C LEU A 64 3.61 10.89 6.26
N LEU A 65 2.50 11.57 5.97
CA LEU A 65 1.34 10.97 5.31
C LEU A 65 1.66 10.59 3.86
N GLU A 66 2.46 11.40 3.16
CA GLU A 66 2.95 11.07 1.82
C GLU A 66 3.89 9.85 1.82
N ASP A 67 4.82 9.78 2.77
CA ASP A 67 5.75 8.63 2.92
C ASP A 67 4.99 7.34 3.28
N ILE A 68 4.02 7.43 4.20
CA ILE A 68 3.16 6.30 4.57
C ILE A 68 2.36 5.83 3.36
N ARG A 69 1.75 6.74 2.59
CA ARG A 69 1.03 6.36 1.35
C ARG A 69 1.96 5.70 0.33
N LYS A 70 3.18 6.21 0.13
CA LYS A 70 4.14 5.61 -0.80
C LYS A 70 4.61 4.22 -0.36
N LYS A 71 4.81 3.99 0.94
CA LYS A 71 5.38 2.74 1.47
C LYS A 71 4.35 1.67 1.83
N LEU A 72 3.20 2.05 2.41
CA LEU A 72 2.21 1.10 2.92
C LEU A 72 1.02 0.88 1.98
N THR A 73 0.77 1.77 1.01
CA THR A 73 -0.28 1.49 0.02
C THR A 73 0.16 0.26 -0.77
N PRO A 74 -0.64 -0.83 -0.80
CA PRO A 74 -0.29 -2.00 -1.59
C PRO A 74 -0.13 -1.55 -3.04
N GLN A 75 1.11 -1.60 -3.53
CA GLN A 75 1.39 -1.24 -4.91
C GLN A 75 0.65 -2.22 -5.81
N ALA A 76 -0.02 -1.71 -6.84
CA ALA A 76 -0.76 -2.54 -7.77
C ALA A 76 0.19 -3.59 -8.38
N VAL A 77 -0.05 -4.86 -8.04
CA VAL A 77 0.79 -5.97 -8.48
C VAL A 77 0.51 -6.22 -9.96
N LYS A 78 1.55 -6.14 -10.80
CA LYS A 78 1.46 -6.54 -12.20
C LYS A 78 1.63 -8.05 -12.28
N ILE A 79 0.53 -8.78 -12.48
CA ILE A 79 0.55 -10.23 -12.68
C ILE A 79 0.57 -10.53 -14.18
N ARG A 80 1.49 -11.39 -14.60
CA ARG A 80 1.58 -11.93 -15.97
C ARG A 80 1.52 -13.45 -15.90
N ALA A 81 0.72 -14.05 -16.77
CA ALA A 81 0.65 -15.49 -16.96
C ALA A 81 0.70 -15.78 -18.46
N ASP A 82 1.51 -16.75 -18.85
CA ASP A 82 1.63 -17.22 -20.24
C ASP A 82 0.90 -18.56 -20.33
N ILE A 83 -0.06 -18.67 -21.26
CA ILE A 83 -0.93 -19.84 -21.44
C ILE A 83 -0.81 -20.32 -22.89
N GLU A 84 -0.41 -21.57 -23.08
CA GLU A 84 -0.34 -22.20 -24.40
C GLU A 84 -1.52 -23.17 -24.58
N VAL A 85 -2.32 -22.97 -25.63
CA VAL A 85 -3.45 -23.84 -25.96
C VAL A 85 -3.31 -24.32 -27.40
N SER A 86 -3.11 -25.62 -27.58
CA SER A 86 -3.04 -26.26 -28.90
C SER A 86 -4.27 -27.11 -29.15
N CYS A 87 -4.93 -26.91 -30.29
CA CYS A 87 -6.03 -27.77 -30.73
C CYS A 87 -5.85 -28.17 -32.19
N PHE A 88 -5.97 -29.48 -32.46
CA PHE A 88 -5.69 -30.07 -33.78
C PHE A 88 -6.96 -30.44 -34.58
N SER A 89 -8.14 -30.18 -34.00
CA SER A 89 -9.43 -30.46 -34.63
C SER A 89 -9.98 -29.20 -35.31
N TYR A 90 -10.67 -29.37 -36.44
CA TYR A 90 -11.27 -28.25 -37.19
C TYR A 90 -12.25 -27.42 -36.34
N ASP A 91 -13.04 -28.08 -35.49
CA ASP A 91 -13.96 -27.45 -34.54
C ASP A 91 -13.23 -26.80 -33.34
N GLY A 92 -11.99 -27.23 -33.07
CA GLY A 92 -11.21 -26.85 -31.91
C GLY A 92 -10.79 -25.39 -31.85
N ILE A 93 -10.68 -24.74 -33.02
CA ILE A 93 -10.34 -23.31 -33.12
C ILE A 93 -11.42 -22.45 -32.45
N GLY A 94 -12.70 -22.86 -32.60
CA GLY A 94 -13.83 -22.19 -31.95
C GLY A 94 -13.75 -22.30 -30.43
N ALA A 95 -13.44 -23.48 -29.92
CA ALA A 95 -13.31 -23.75 -28.49
C ALA A 95 -12.19 -22.91 -27.83
N VAL A 96 -11.04 -22.75 -28.49
CA VAL A 96 -9.93 -21.92 -27.98
C VAL A 96 -10.35 -20.46 -27.91
N LYS A 97 -11.00 -19.93 -28.95
CA LYS A 97 -11.48 -18.54 -28.96
C LYS A 97 -12.52 -18.28 -27.87
N GLU A 98 -13.48 -19.19 -27.70
CA GLU A 98 -14.47 -19.09 -26.61
C GLU A 98 -13.84 -19.14 -25.23
N ALA A 99 -12.83 -20.00 -25.03
CA ALA A 99 -12.13 -20.12 -23.75
C ALA A 99 -11.43 -18.80 -23.37
N LEU A 100 -10.76 -18.14 -24.31
CA LEU A 100 -10.10 -16.85 -24.07
C LEU A 100 -11.11 -15.74 -23.75
N ILE A 101 -12.26 -15.70 -24.45
CA ILE A 101 -13.33 -14.74 -24.18
C ILE A 101 -13.95 -14.97 -22.80
N LYS A 102 -14.21 -16.22 -22.41
CA LYS A 102 -14.70 -16.56 -21.08
C LYS A 102 -13.67 -16.21 -20.00
N GLY A 103 -12.38 -16.43 -20.26
CA GLY A 103 -11.29 -16.01 -19.39
C GLY A 103 -11.27 -14.49 -19.15
N GLN A 104 -11.51 -13.69 -20.19
CA GLN A 104 -11.64 -12.24 -20.06
C GLN A 104 -12.86 -11.82 -19.21
N LYS A 105 -13.98 -12.55 -19.32
CA LYS A 105 -15.21 -12.30 -18.53
C LYS A 105 -15.07 -12.65 -17.05
N CYS A 106 -14.09 -13.47 -16.66
CA CYS A 106 -13.76 -13.73 -15.26
C CYS A 106 -13.07 -12.55 -14.56
N SER A 107 -12.85 -11.42 -15.25
CA SER A 107 -12.32 -10.20 -14.64
C SER A 107 -13.30 -9.61 -13.62
N THR A 108 -12.75 -9.11 -12.51
CA THR A 108 -13.51 -8.40 -11.47
C THR A 108 -13.28 -6.89 -11.59
N SER A 109 -14.20 -6.07 -11.08
CA SER A 109 -14.08 -4.60 -11.12
C SER A 109 -12.82 -4.07 -10.41
N GLU A 110 -12.34 -4.81 -9.42
CA GLU A 110 -11.12 -4.50 -8.66
C GLU A 110 -9.84 -4.98 -9.38
N MET A 111 -9.95 -5.96 -10.28
CA MET A 111 -8.81 -6.59 -10.95
C MET A 111 -9.11 -6.89 -12.43
N PRO A 112 -8.85 -5.92 -13.34
CA PRO A 112 -9.12 -6.09 -14.76
C PRO A 112 -8.09 -7.04 -15.41
N ILE A 113 -8.58 -8.15 -15.95
CA ILE A 113 -7.77 -9.12 -16.69
C ILE A 113 -7.80 -8.75 -18.18
N LYS A 114 -6.61 -8.60 -18.79
CA LYS A 114 -6.45 -8.44 -20.23
C LYS A 114 -5.71 -9.65 -20.78
N VAL A 115 -6.37 -10.39 -21.67
CA VAL A 115 -5.78 -11.48 -22.43
C VAL A 115 -5.38 -10.89 -23.77
N PHE A 116 -4.10 -11.03 -24.13
CA PHE A 116 -3.51 -10.53 -25.37
C PHE A 116 -3.16 -11.70 -26.30
#